data_AF-A0A2E2HDL2-F1
#
_entry.id   AF-A0A2E2HDL2-F1
#
_cell.length_a   1.000
_cell.length_b   1.000
_cell.length_c   1.000
_cell.angle_alpha   90.00
_cell.angle_beta   90.00
_cell.angle_gamma   90.00
#
_symmetry.space_group_name_H-M   'P 1'
#
loop_
_entity.id
_entity.type
_entity.pdbx_description
1 polymer ?
#
loop_
_entity_poly.entity_id
_entity_poly.type
_entity_poly.pdbx_seq_one_letter_code
_entity_poly.pdbx_strand_id
1 'polypeptide(L)'
;MRVWLLEHLGIILMFLGIALLAVEMLTAFATYILFFLGLAILITGLAMFLGLLATNWLLILVSILILTGLSAALLLKPLQDMKTHVDEDLETGD
;
A
#
# COMPACT_ATOMS: atom_id res chain seq x y z
N MET A 1 18.19 -22.55 -8.83
CA MET A 1 17.80 -21.48 -7.88
C MET A 1 16.89 -20.42 -8.50
N ARG A 2 17.24 -19.79 -9.65
CA ARG A 2 16.47 -18.67 -10.22
C ARG A 2 15.06 -19.02 -10.72
N VAL A 3 14.86 -20.23 -11.26
CA VAL A 3 13.58 -20.67 -11.85
C VAL A 3 12.50 -20.85 -10.77
N TRP A 4 12.86 -21.42 -9.61
CA TRP A 4 11.94 -21.61 -8.48
C TRP A 4 11.37 -20.28 -7.94
N LEU A 5 12.19 -19.22 -7.92
CA LEU A 5 11.79 -17.89 -7.46
C LEU A 5 10.74 -17.23 -8.37
N LEU A 6 10.76 -17.54 -9.68
CA LEU A 6 9.83 -16.99 -10.65
C LEU A 6 8.50 -17.75 -10.66
N GLU A 7 8.55 -19.07 -10.49
CA GLU A 7 7.35 -19.93 -10.44
C GLU A 7 6.51 -19.68 -9.18
N HIS A 8 7.16 -19.33 -8.06
CA HIS A 8 6.49 -19.08 -6.78
C HIS A 8 6.46 -17.60 -6.40
N LEU A 9 6.76 -16.70 -7.34
CA LEU A 9 6.90 -15.26 -7.07
C LEU A 9 5.63 -14.67 -6.45
N GLY A 10 4.44 -15.06 -6.92
CA GLY A 10 3.16 -14.61 -6.36
C GLY A 10 2.96 -15.05 -4.91
N ILE A 11 3.34 -16.29 -4.57
CA ILE A 11 3.22 -16.84 -3.21
C ILE A 11 4.21 -16.14 -2.26
N ILE A 12 5.43 -15.88 -2.73
CA ILE A 12 6.45 -15.15 -1.97
C ILE A 12 5.98 -13.71 -1.73
N LEU A 13 5.43 -13.03 -2.74
CA LEU A 13 4.85 -11.70 -2.58
C LEU A 13 3.69 -11.69 -1.59
N MET A 14 2.82 -12.69 -1.64
CA MET A 14 1.67 -12.79 -0.74
C MET A 14 2.13 -12.97 0.72
N PHE A 15 3.08 -13.87 0.97
CA PHE A 15 3.68 -14.04 2.31
C PHE A 15 4.39 -12.77 2.78
N LEU A 16 5.13 -12.10 1.90
CA LEU A 16 5.81 -10.84 2.21
C LEU A 16 4.82 -9.72 2.54
N GLY A 17 3.71 -9.62 1.81
CA GLY A 17 2.64 -8.66 2.07
C GLY A 17 1.97 -8.89 3.43
N ILE A 18 1.67 -10.14 3.78
CA ILE A 18 1.12 -10.49 5.09
C ILE A 18 2.13 -10.16 6.21
N ALA A 19 3.42 -10.47 6.00
CA ALA A 19 4.46 -10.16 6.98
C ALA A 19 4.60 -8.65 7.21
N LEU A 20 4.54 -7.84 6.15
CA LEU A 20 4.53 -6.37 6.27
C LEU A 20 3.30 -5.88 7.05
N LEU A 21 2.12 -6.43 6.77
CA LEU A 21 0.88 -6.09 7.51
C LEU A 21 0.97 -6.46 9.00
N ALA A 22 1.62 -7.58 9.34
CA ALA A 22 1.81 -8.00 10.73
C ALA A 22 2.81 -7.11 11.49
N VAL A 23 3.89 -6.66 10.83
CA VAL A 23 4.87 -5.72 11.41
C VAL A 23 4.25 -4.36 11.70
N GLU A 24 3.35 -3.90 10.82
CA GLU A 24 2.64 -2.63 11.02
C GLU A 24 1.82 -2.62 12.32
N MET A 25 1.14 -3.73 12.68
CA MET A 25 0.38 -3.84 13.92
C MET A 25 1.22 -3.54 15.18
N LEU A 26 2.54 -3.72 15.12
CA LEU A 26 3.47 -3.41 16.21
C LEU A 26 3.88 -1.93 16.23
N THR A 27 3.72 -1.23 15.11
CA THR A 27 4.22 0.13 14.86
C THR A 27 3.06 1.12 14.86
N ALA A 28 2.36 1.21 15.99
CA ALA A 28 1.06 1.88 16.11
C ALA A 28 1.07 3.43 16.04
N PHE A 29 2.12 4.09 15.53
CA PHE A 29 2.12 5.56 15.49
C PHE A 29 2.91 6.25 14.36
N ALA A 30 3.67 5.53 13.54
CA ALA A 30 4.60 6.22 12.62
C ALA A 30 4.48 5.87 11.15
N THR A 31 3.70 4.85 10.74
CA THR A 31 3.96 4.28 9.41
C THR A 31 2.77 3.73 8.65
N TYR A 32 1.55 4.28 8.76
CA TYR A 32 0.37 3.92 7.93
C TYR A 32 0.67 3.59 6.44
N ILE A 33 1.74 4.12 5.86
CA ILE A 33 2.34 3.73 4.58
C ILE A 33 2.69 2.22 4.45
N LEU A 34 3.18 1.54 5.49
CA LEU A 34 3.57 0.12 5.49
C LEU A 34 2.34 -0.79 5.42
N PHE A 35 1.23 -0.40 6.06
CA PHE A 35 -0.07 -1.03 5.87
C PHE A 35 -0.48 -0.99 4.40
N PHE A 36 -0.48 0.22 3.80
CA PHE A 36 -0.90 0.40 2.41
C PHE A 36 0.04 -0.29 1.42
N LEU A 37 1.35 -0.26 1.66
CA LEU A 37 2.34 -0.97 0.86
C LEU A 37 2.17 -2.50 0.97
N GLY A 38 2.00 -3.02 2.18
CA GLY A 38 1.77 -4.46 2.42
C GLY A 38 0.48 -4.94 1.75
N LEU A 39 -0.59 -4.14 1.81
CA LEU A 39 -1.87 -4.43 1.15
C LEU A 39 -1.77 -4.38 -0.38
N ALA A 40 -1.01 -3.41 -0.92
CA ALA A 40 -0.70 -3.34 -2.35
C ALA A 40 0.07 -4.58 -2.83
N ILE A 41 1.13 -4.96 -2.10
CA ILE A 41 1.93 -6.16 -2.40
C ILE A 41 1.08 -7.43 -2.31
N LEU A 42 0.18 -7.51 -1.32
CA LEU A 42 -0.73 -8.64 -1.13
C LEU A 42 -1.72 -8.76 -2.29
N ILE A 43 -2.33 -7.66 -2.72
CA ILE A 43 -3.25 -7.64 -3.88
C ILE A 43 -2.50 -8.00 -5.16
N THR A 44 -1.31 -7.45 -5.39
CA THR A 44 -0.48 -7.78 -6.55
C THR A 44 -0.08 -9.26 -6.53
N GLY A 45 0.35 -9.81 -5.39
CA GLY A 45 0.67 -11.23 -5.24
C GLY A 45 -0.54 -12.15 -5.48
N LEU A 46 -1.72 -11.76 -5.02
CA LEU A 46 -2.97 -12.47 -5.25
C LEU A 46 -3.40 -12.41 -6.74
N ALA A 47 -3.27 -11.26 -7.39
CA ALA A 47 -3.51 -11.09 -8.81
C ALA A 47 -2.55 -11.94 -9.67
N MET A 48 -1.30 -12.08 -9.23
CA MET A 48 -0.34 -13.00 -9.85
C MET A 48 -0.71 -14.47 -9.62
N PHE A 49 -1.20 -14.83 -8.43
CA PHE A 49 -1.67 -16.19 -8.14
C PHE A 49 -2.87 -16.59 -8.99
N LEU A 50 -3.77 -15.65 -9.28
CA LEU A 50 -4.89 -15.81 -10.21
C LEU A 50 -4.49 -15.84 -11.70
N GLY A 51 -3.20 -15.64 -12.01
CA GLY A 51 -2.69 -15.60 -13.39
C GLY A 51 -3.12 -14.35 -14.18
N LEU A 52 -3.67 -13.34 -13.52
CA LEU A 52 -4.11 -12.07 -14.14
C LEU A 52 -2.93 -11.16 -14.51
N LEU A 53 -1.78 -11.34 -13.86
CA LEU A 53 -0.56 -10.55 -14.09
C LEU A 53 0.58 -11.45 -14.58
N ALA A 54 1.22 -11.06 -15.69
CA ALA A 54 2.45 -11.70 -16.15
C ALA A 54 3.58 -11.51 -15.13
N THR A 55 4.37 -12.56 -14.89
CA THR A 55 5.52 -12.60 -13.97
C THR A 55 6.68 -11.74 -14.45
N ASN A 56 6.46 -10.43 -14.55
CA ASN A 56 7.44 -9.44 -14.96
C ASN A 56 7.69 -8.46 -13.81
N TRP A 57 8.95 -8.39 -13.36
CA TRP A 57 9.40 -7.55 -12.24
C TRP A 57 8.99 -6.08 -12.38
N LEU A 58 9.00 -5.55 -13.61
CA LEU A 58 8.56 -4.19 -13.90
C LEU A 58 7.06 -3.99 -13.67
N LEU A 59 6.22 -4.94 -14.10
CA LEU A 59 4.77 -4.87 -13.90
C LEU A 59 4.42 -4.91 -12.41
N ILE A 60 5.14 -5.75 -11.66
CA ILE A 60 4.94 -5.91 -10.21
C ILE A 60 5.25 -4.60 -9.50
N LEU A 61 6.42 -4.00 -9.76
CA LEU A 61 6.82 -2.73 -9.15
C LEU A 61 5.86 -1.59 -9.49
N VAL A 62 5.45 -1.50 -10.76
CA VAL A 62 4.49 -0.47 -11.20
C VAL A 62 3.12 -0.68 -10.56
N SER A 63 2.64 -1.93 -10.46
CA SER A 63 1.35 -2.24 -9.83
C SER A 63 1.35 -1.89 -8.34
N ILE A 64 2.41 -2.25 -7.61
CA ILE A 64 2.59 -1.90 -6.20
C ILE A 64 2.64 -0.37 -6.03
N LEU A 65 3.39 0.32 -6.89
CA LEU A 65 3.54 1.76 -6.84
C LEU A 65 2.22 2.49 -7.10
N ILE A 66 1.44 2.03 -8.10
CA ILE A 66 0.12 2.59 -8.42
C ILE A 66 -0.86 2.35 -7.27
N LEU A 67 -0.95 1.11 -6.74
CA LEU A 67 -1.85 0.81 -5.62
C LEU A 67 -1.48 1.62 -4.38
N THR A 68 -0.19 1.68 -4.03
CA THR A 68 0.31 2.45 -2.88
C THR A 68 0.07 3.95 -3.06
N GLY A 69 0.33 4.48 -4.26
CA GLY A 69 0.09 5.89 -4.58
C GLY A 69 -1.40 6.24 -4.55
N LEU A 70 -2.27 5.37 -5.05
CA LEU A 70 -3.72 5.55 -5.00
C LEU A 70 -4.23 5.52 -3.57
N SER A 71 -3.74 4.59 -2.77
CA SER A 71 -3.99 4.49 -1.34
C SER A 71 -3.53 5.72 -0.56
N ALA A 72 -2.33 6.23 -0.84
CA ALA A 72 -1.83 7.47 -0.24
C ALA A 72 -2.67 8.68 -0.66
N ALA A 73 -3.06 8.79 -1.92
CA ALA A 73 -3.95 9.85 -2.39
C ALA A 73 -5.32 9.80 -1.71
N LEU A 74 -5.85 8.60 -1.45
CA LEU A 74 -7.10 8.41 -0.71
C LEU A 74 -7.00 8.90 0.75
N LEU A 75 -5.81 8.84 1.35
CA LEU A 75 -5.51 9.39 2.68
C LEU A 75 -5.25 10.90 2.68
N LEU A 76 -4.77 11.49 1.57
CA LEU A 76 -4.64 12.95 1.47
C LEU A 76 -6.01 13.64 1.55
N LYS A 77 -7.06 12.98 1.05
CA LYS A 77 -8.43 13.51 1.09
C LYS A 77 -8.95 13.77 2.52
N PRO A 78 -8.92 12.82 3.49
CA PRO A 78 -9.29 13.09 4.88
C PRO A 78 -8.31 14.03 5.60
N LEU A 79 -7.02 14.05 5.21
CA LEU A 79 -6.03 15.00 5.75
C LEU A 79 -6.31 16.46 5.35
N GLN A 80 -6.86 16.68 4.15
CA GLN A 80 -7.29 17.99 3.69
C GLN A 80 -8.60 18.42 4.36
N ASP A 81 -9.55 17.49 4.55
CA ASP A 81 -10.80 17.73 5.28
C ASP A 81 -10.56 18.19 6.73
N MET A 82 -9.52 17.64 7.40
CA MET A 82 -9.12 18.06 8.75
C MET A 82 -8.42 19.43 8.82
N LYS A 83 -7.98 20.00 7.69
CA LYS A 83 -7.37 21.35 7.69
C LYS A 83 -8.41 22.46 7.62
N THR A 84 -9.58 22.20 7.03
CA THR A 84 -10.63 23.23 6.87
C THR A 84 -11.27 23.64 8.19
N HIS A 85 -11.24 22.78 9.22
CA HIS A 85 -11.83 23.09 10.53
C HIS A 85 -10.95 23.98 11.43
N VAL A 86 -9.74 24.37 11.01
CA VAL A 86 -8.83 25.20 11.82
C VAL A 86 -8.75 26.66 11.31
N ASP A 87 -9.15 26.92 10.06
CA ASP A 87 -9.10 28.27 9.49
C ASP A 87 -10.42 29.06 9.64
N GLU A 88 -11.53 28.45 10.06
CA GLU A 88 -12.83 29.14 10.20
C GLU A 88 -13.10 29.74 11.60
N ASP A 89 -12.22 29.52 12.59
CA ASP A 89 -12.42 30.01 13.98
C ASP A 89 -11.61 31.29 14.29
N LEU A 90 -10.92 31.89 13.31
CA LEU A 90 -10.08 33.08 13.53
C LEU A 90 -10.61 34.39 12.89
N GLU A 91 -11.77 34.39 12.22
CA GLU A 91 -12.36 35.59 11.60
C GLU A 91 -13.74 36.00 12.18
N THR A 92 -13.98 35.76 13.47
CA THR A 92 -15.07 36.43 14.21
C THR A 92 -14.55 36.84 15.58
N GLY A 93 -13.57 37.74 15.54
CA GLY A 93 -12.93 38.35 16.69
C GLY A 93 -12.47 39.78 16.39
N ASP A 94 -13.31 40.55 15.69
CA ASP A 94 -13.35 42.02 15.73
C ASP A 94 -14.74 42.53 15.29
#